data_AF-A0A2S1ET73-F1
#
_entry.id   AF-A0A2S1ET73-F1
#
_cell.length_a   1.000
_cell.length_b   1.000
_cell.length_c   1.000
_cell.angle_alpha   90.00
_cell.angle_beta   90.00
_cell.angle_gamma   90.00
#
_symmetry.space_group_name_H-M   'P 1'
#
loop_
_entity.id
_entity.type
_entity.pdbx_description
1 polymer ?
#
loop_
_entity_poly.entity_id
_entity_poly.type
_entity_poly.pdbx_seq_one_letter_code
_entity_poly.pdbx_strand_id
1 'polypeptide(L)'
;MAKNPFNPTFGDVPKIYLDTDERAAKLVTTIKESDFARSFFITGVRGSGKTSFMTQVEHELNKDKNCFCIDLVNDESLLNSFIDQLGKISKTKLQLGLE
;
A
#
# COMPACT_ATOMS: atom_id res chain seq x y z
N MET A 1 11.52 28.73 -5.21
CA MET A 1 10.22 28.78 -4.50
C MET A 1 9.92 27.38 -3.97
N ALA A 2 9.59 27.23 -2.68
CA ALA A 2 9.25 25.93 -2.11
C ALA A 2 7.92 25.44 -2.72
N LYS A 3 7.92 24.22 -3.26
CA LYS A 3 6.69 23.57 -3.77
C LYS A 3 5.74 23.33 -2.59
N ASN A 4 4.46 23.69 -2.74
CA ASN A 4 3.45 23.40 -1.72
C ASN A 4 3.47 21.90 -1.39
N PRO A 5 3.73 21.50 -0.13
CA PRO A 5 3.79 20.09 0.24
C PRO A 5 2.39 19.43 0.34
N PHE A 6 1.31 20.22 0.30
CA PHE A 6 -0.08 19.77 0.42
C PHE A 6 -0.81 19.81 -0.93
N ASN A 7 -0.25 19.15 -1.95
CA ASN A 7 -0.93 19.01 -3.24
C ASN A 7 -2.09 18.01 -3.11
N PRO A 8 -3.36 18.40 -3.34
CA PRO A 8 -4.50 17.50 -3.19
C PRO A 8 -4.76 16.66 -4.45
N THR A 9 -3.80 16.57 -5.38
CA THR A 9 -3.94 15.75 -6.59
C THR A 9 -4.23 14.31 -6.21
N PHE A 10 -5.35 13.80 -6.72
CA PHE A 10 -5.78 12.44 -6.47
C PHE A 10 -4.74 11.46 -7.03
N GLY A 11 -4.21 10.58 -6.17
CA GLY A 11 -3.18 9.60 -6.53
C GLY A 11 -1.75 10.00 -6.15
N ASP A 12 -1.49 11.26 -5.79
CA ASP A 12 -0.19 11.63 -5.21
C ASP A 12 -0.13 11.17 -3.75
N VAL A 13 0.87 10.36 -3.43
CA VAL A 13 1.19 10.02 -2.04
C VAL A 13 1.62 11.31 -1.33
N PRO A 14 0.92 11.73 -0.25
CA PRO A 14 1.34 12.91 0.48
C PRO A 14 2.76 12.69 1.01
N LYS A 15 3.69 13.59 0.68
CA LYS A 15 5.06 13.52 1.26
C LYS A 15 5.06 13.60 2.78
N ILE A 16 4.00 14.18 3.34
CA ILE A 16 3.78 14.33 4.76
C ILE A 16 2.44 13.66 5.06
N TYR A 17 2.51 12.48 5.69
CA TYR A 17 1.33 11.81 6.22
C TYR A 17 1.04 12.36 7.62
N LEU A 18 -0.07 13.08 7.76
CA LEU A 18 -0.50 13.70 9.01
C LEU A 18 -1.34 12.71 9.82
N ASP A 19 -0.70 11.68 10.37
CA ASP A 19 -1.34 10.75 11.29
C ASP A 19 -0.48 10.61 12.53
N THR A 20 -1.04 11.07 13.64
CA THR A 20 -0.40 11.08 14.96
C THR A 20 -0.75 9.85 15.79
N ASP A 21 -1.57 8.94 15.27
CA ASP A 21 -2.35 8.00 16.08
C ASP A 21 -1.91 6.53 15.93
N GLU A 22 -0.75 6.28 15.29
CA GLU A 22 -0.13 4.95 15.07
C GLU A 22 -1.05 3.89 14.43
N ARG A 23 -2.20 4.30 13.87
CA ARG A 23 -3.25 3.38 13.39
C ARG A 23 -2.74 2.49 12.26
N ALA A 24 -1.96 3.06 11.33
CA ALA A 24 -1.36 2.29 10.25
C ALA A 24 -0.39 1.22 10.79
N ALA A 25 0.47 1.58 11.75
CA ALA A 25 1.40 0.65 12.37
C ALA A 25 0.68 -0.49 13.11
N LYS A 26 -0.38 -0.18 13.87
CA LYS A 26 -1.22 -1.19 14.55
C LYS A 26 -1.86 -2.18 13.56
N LEU A 27 -2.36 -1.67 12.43
CA LEU A 27 -2.93 -2.53 11.39
C LEU A 27 -1.85 -3.43 10.76
N VAL A 28 -0.66 -2.89 10.49
CA VAL A 28 0.48 -3.66 9.96
C VAL A 28 0.88 -4.78 10.93
N THR A 29 0.99 -4.49 12.22
CA THR A 29 1.25 -5.51 13.25
C THR A 29 0.18 -6.58 13.25
N THR A 30 -1.10 -6.19 13.21
CA THR A 30 -2.24 -7.13 13.16
C THR A 30 -2.19 -8.03 11.92
N ILE A 31 -1.77 -7.49 10.76
CA ILE A 31 -1.59 -8.28 9.53
C ILE A 31 -0.46 -9.30 9.69
N LYS A 32 0.70 -8.87 10.23
CA LYS A 32 1.90 -9.70 10.36
C LYS A 32 1.80 -10.80 11.41
N GLU A 33 1.08 -10.55 12.50
CA GLU A 33 0.89 -11.49 13.60
C GLU A 33 -0.30 -12.45 13.37
N SER A 34 -1.02 -12.32 12.26
CA SER A 34 -2.18 -13.18 11.98
C SER A 34 -1.73 -14.55 11.46
N ASP A 35 -2.14 -15.61 12.16
CA ASP A 35 -1.92 -17.01 11.73
C ASP A 35 -2.69 -17.39 10.45
N PHE A 36 -3.65 -16.56 10.03
CA PHE A 36 -4.52 -16.81 8.89
C PHE A 36 -4.62 -15.60 7.96
N ALA A 37 -4.99 -15.83 6.70
CA ALA A 37 -5.33 -14.76 5.77
C ALA A 37 -6.54 -13.97 6.29
N ARG A 38 -6.41 -12.64 6.37
CA ARG A 38 -7.47 -11.72 6.82
C ARG A 38 -7.78 -10.68 5.76
N SER A 39 -9.05 -10.30 5.69
CA SER A 39 -9.54 -9.18 4.88
C SER A 39 -9.93 -8.03 5.79
N PHE A 40 -9.55 -6.81 5.42
CA PHE A 40 -9.88 -5.59 6.16
C PHE A 40 -10.66 -4.63 5.25
N PHE A 41 -11.73 -4.04 5.79
CA PHE A 41 -12.52 -3.03 5.10
C PHE A 41 -12.22 -1.65 5.69
N ILE A 42 -11.62 -0.76 4.90
CA ILE A 42 -11.37 0.63 5.28
C ILE A 42 -12.55 1.47 4.79
N THR A 43 -13.38 1.95 5.72
CA THR A 43 -14.61 2.71 5.42
C THR A 43 -14.52 4.15 5.90
N GLY A 44 -15.46 5.01 5.45
CA GLY A 44 -15.51 6.42 5.82
C GLY A 44 -16.03 7.33 4.70
N VAL A 45 -16.37 8.57 5.05
CA VAL A 45 -16.91 9.58 4.12
C VAL A 45 -15.90 10.00 3.04
N ARG A 46 -16.35 10.60 1.93
CA ARG A 46 -15.45 11.13 0.89
C ARG A 46 -14.50 12.17 1.51
N GLY A 47 -13.22 12.10 1.16
CA GLY A 47 -12.20 13.01 1.71
C GLY A 47 -11.70 12.66 3.11
N SER A 48 -12.18 11.57 3.74
CA SER A 48 -11.74 11.16 5.08
C SER A 48 -10.32 10.54 5.15
N GLY A 49 -9.55 10.60 4.07
CA GLY A 49 -8.17 10.08 4.04
C GLY A 49 -8.03 8.56 3.88
N LYS A 50 -9.07 7.82 3.46
CA LYS A 50 -9.01 6.35 3.28
C LYS A 50 -7.84 5.89 2.39
N THR A 51 -7.70 6.51 1.21
CA THR A 51 -6.62 6.19 0.28
C THR A 51 -5.26 6.53 0.88
N SER A 52 -5.12 7.71 1.49
CA SER A 52 -3.88 8.10 2.19
C SER A 52 -3.51 7.15 3.33
N PHE A 53 -4.50 6.68 4.10
CA PHE A 53 -4.30 5.67 5.15
C PHE A 53 -3.84 4.34 4.56
N MET A 54 -4.48 3.86 3.49
CA MET A 54 -4.09 2.63 2.79
C MET A 54 -2.67 2.73 2.22
N THR A 55 -2.31 3.87 1.62
CA THR A 55 -0.95 4.16 1.15
C THR A 55 0.07 4.18 2.29
N GLN A 56 -0.28 4.68 3.48
CA GLN A 56 0.63 4.59 4.63
C GLN A 56 0.82 3.14 5.10
N VAL A 57 -0.26 2.36 5.15
CA VAL A 57 -0.18 0.93 5.51
C VAL A 57 0.72 0.17 4.51
N GLU A 58 0.54 0.45 3.22
CA GLU A 58 1.39 -0.09 2.16
C GLU A 58 2.86 0.31 2.34
N HIS A 59 3.14 1.59 2.64
CA HIS A 59 4.49 2.08 2.92
C HIS A 59 5.16 1.33 4.09
N GLU A 60 4.42 1.07 5.17
CA GLU A 60 4.91 0.31 6.32
C GLU A 60 5.13 -1.19 5.98
N LEU A 61 4.23 -1.79 5.21
CA LEU A 61 4.37 -3.18 4.74
C LEU A 61 5.58 -3.35 3.81
N ASN A 62 5.84 -2.38 2.92
CA ASN A 62 6.96 -2.38 1.99
C ASN A 62 8.34 -2.28 2.67
N LYS A 63 8.41 -1.93 3.97
CA LYS A 63 9.65 -2.03 4.75
C LYS A 63 10.09 -3.48 4.96
N ASP A 64 9.17 -4.43 4.82
CA ASP A 64 9.44 -5.86 4.91
C ASP A 64 9.80 -6.41 3.53
N LYS A 65 11.05 -6.88 3.37
CA LYS A 65 11.53 -7.45 2.12
C LYS A 65 10.80 -8.74 1.72
N ASN A 66 10.03 -9.37 2.61
CA ASN A 66 9.26 -10.57 2.29
C ASN A 66 7.79 -10.27 1.99
N CYS A 67 7.35 -9.02 2.14
CA CYS A 67 6.02 -8.59 1.76
C CYS A 67 5.99 -8.13 0.29
N PHE A 68 4.84 -8.32 -0.36
CA PHE A 68 4.58 -7.93 -1.73
C PHE A 68 3.25 -7.20 -1.78
N CYS A 69 3.29 -5.87 -1.93
CA CYS A 69 2.10 -5.07 -2.13
C CYS A 69 1.71 -5.09 -3.61
N ILE A 70 0.42 -5.29 -3.89
CA ILE A 70 -0.16 -5.30 -5.24
C ILE A 70 -1.35 -4.35 -5.24
N ASP A 71 -1.25 -3.28 -6.00
CA ASP A 71 -2.29 -2.27 -6.11
C ASP A 71 -3.24 -2.61 -7.25
N LEU A 72 -4.49 -2.89 -6.90
CA LEU A 72 -5.51 -3.29 -7.85
C LEU A 72 -6.55 -2.19 -8.03
N VAL A 73 -6.84 -1.86 -9.28
CA VAL A 73 -7.96 -1.01 -9.66
C VAL A 73 -9.16 -1.91 -9.96
N ASN A 74 -10.32 -1.57 -9.39
CA ASN A 74 -11.54 -2.33 -9.61
C ASN A 74 -12.16 -1.99 -10.97
N ASP A 75 -11.63 -2.59 -12.02
CA ASP A 75 -12.12 -2.52 -13.39
C ASP A 75 -12.09 -3.89 -14.08
N GLU A 76 -12.47 -3.94 -15.35
CA GLU A 76 -12.52 -5.19 -16.14
C GLU A 76 -11.16 -5.89 -16.27
N SER A 77 -10.06 -5.16 -16.07
CA SER A 77 -8.69 -5.66 -16.19
C SER A 77 -8.10 -6.19 -14.88
N LEU A 78 -8.85 -6.19 -13.77
CA LEU A 78 -8.38 -6.55 -12.42
C LEU A 78 -7.47 -7.79 -12.41
N LEU A 79 -7.93 -8.90 -13.01
CA LEU A 79 -7.18 -10.16 -13.05
C LEU A 79 -5.89 -10.06 -13.86
N ASN A 80 -5.94 -9.40 -15.01
CA ASN A 80 -4.76 -9.21 -15.86
C ASN A 80 -3.74 -8.32 -15.15
N SER A 81 -4.20 -7.22 -14.53
CA SER A 81 -3.38 -6.31 -13.75
C SER A 81 -2.71 -7.01 -12.56
N PHE A 82 -3.45 -7.89 -11.86
CA PHE A 82 -2.90 -8.71 -10.78
C PHE A 82 -1.80 -9.64 -11.26
N ILE A 83 -2.05 -10.42 -12.33
CA ILE A 83 -1.09 -11.37 -12.90
C ILE A 83 0.18 -10.65 -13.37
N ASP A 84 0.03 -9.52 -14.07
CA ASP A 84 1.15 -8.73 -14.57
C ASP A 84 2.02 -8.16 -13.44
N GLN A 85 1.40 -7.62 -12.40
CA GLN A 85 2.14 -7.07 -11.25
C GLN A 85 2.87 -8.19 -10.49
N LEU A 86 2.20 -9.31 -10.20
CA LEU A 86 2.81 -10.45 -9.53
C LEU A 86 3.98 -11.04 -10.33
N GLY A 87 3.83 -11.14 -11.66
CA GLY A 87 4.88 -11.60 -12.57
C GLY A 87 6.10 -10.70 -12.60
N LYS A 88 5.92 -9.37 -12.57
CA LYS A 88 7.03 -8.40 -12.52
C LYS A 88 7.79 -8.49 -11.19
N ILE A 89 7.05 -8.56 -10.09
CA ILE A 89 7.60 -8.60 -8.74
C ILE A 89 8.40 -9.89 -8.51
N SER A 90 7.87 -11.05 -8.93
CA SER A 90 8.55 -12.35 -8.78
C SER A 90 9.84 -12.44 -9.60
N LYS A 91 9.85 -11.98 -10.85
CA LYS A 91 11.05 -11.98 -11.70
C LYS A 91 12.17 -11.10 -11.15
N THR A 92 11.82 -9.91 -10.66
CA THR A 92 12.79 -8.95 -10.11
C THR A 92 13.54 -9.54 -8.91
N LYS A 93 12.86 -10.28 -8.02
CA LYS A 93 13.52 -10.89 -6.85
C LYS A 93 14.28 -12.17 -7.17
N LEU A 94 13.86 -12.96 -8.15
CA LEU A 94 14.64 -14.12 -8.61
C LEU A 94 16.00 -13.67 -9.18
N GLN A 95 16.04 -12.54 -9.88
CA GLN A 95 17.30 -11.94 -10.33
C GLN A 95 18.16 -11.41 -9.17
N LEU A 96 17.55 -10.81 -8.14
CA LEU A 96 18.28 -10.27 -6.98
C LEU A 96 18.74 -11.34 -5.96
N GLY A 97 18.19 -12.55 -5.99
CA GLY A 97 18.60 -13.68 -5.14
C GLY A 97 19.62 -14.62 -5.79
N LEU A 98 20.08 -14.31 -7.00
CA LEU A 98 21.09 -15.05 -7.76
C LEU A 98 22.48 -14.37 -7.74
N GLU A 99 22.66 -13.34 -6.92
CA GLU A 99 23.95 -12.71 -6.58
C GLU A 99 24.25 -12.87 -5.09
#